data_AF-A0A3C0AZ87-F1
#
_entry.id   AF-A0A3C0AZ87-F1
#
_cell.length_a   1.000
_cell.length_b   1.000
_cell.length_c   1.000
_cell.angle_alpha   90.00
_cell.angle_beta   90.00
_cell.angle_gamma   90.00
#
_symmetry.space_group_name_H-M   'P 1'
#
loop_
_entity.id
_entity.type
_entity.pdbx_description
1 polymer ?
#
loop_
_entity_poly.entity_id
_entity_poly.type
_entity_poly.pdbx_seq_one_letter_code
_entity_poly.pdbx_strand_id
1 'polypeptide(L)'
;LIAEIIANGIFKNNIKIIVYTDKWKKNETYSYPTFGIKHLNWNIQITEPTVREFIKEKFDLLISYYDVEKAFLKKVTNHSSAQFKVGFSSVDKKLNHLMINTNVENHTVFVQELFRYLKILKKI
;
A
#
# COMPACT_ATOMS: atom_id res chain seq x y z
N LEU A 1 8.80 1.51 8.94
CA LEU A 1 8.38 1.96 7.58
C LEU A 1 8.09 3.46 7.52
N ILE A 2 7.02 3.96 8.18
CA ILE A 2 6.62 5.39 8.06
C ILE A 2 7.71 6.35 8.52
N ALA A 3 8.37 6.06 9.65
CA ALA A 3 9.49 6.86 10.14
C ALA A 3 10.62 6.99 9.11
N GLU A 4 10.96 5.90 8.43
CA GLU A 4 11.99 5.88 7.37
C GLU A 4 11.57 6.71 6.15
N ILE A 5 10.29 6.67 5.76
CA ILE A 5 9.75 7.50 4.68
C ILE A 5 9.84 8.99 5.04
N ILE A 6 9.52 9.35 6.29
CA ILE A 6 9.64 10.72 6.79
C ILE A 6 11.10 11.17 6.83
N ALA A 7 12.01 10.30 7.28
CA ALA A 7 13.45 10.58 7.31
C ALA A 7 14.03 10.86 5.92
N ASN A 8 13.38 10.40 4.85
CA ASN A 8 13.74 10.69 3.46
C ASN A 8 13.03 11.93 2.88
N GLY A 9 12.43 12.78 3.71
CA GLY A 9 11.93 14.10 3.32
C GLY A 9 10.45 14.18 2.97
N ILE A 10 9.68 13.10 3.15
CA ILE A 10 8.22 13.14 2.96
C ILE A 10 7.55 13.63 4.24
N PHE A 11 6.84 14.76 4.16
CA PHE A 11 6.10 15.27 5.30
C PHE A 11 5.00 14.31 5.74
N LYS A 12 4.84 14.13 7.06
CA LYS A 12 3.82 13.24 7.65
C LYS A 12 2.41 13.51 7.11
N ASN A 13 2.06 14.77 6.89
CA ASN A 13 0.73 15.17 6.39
C ASN A 13 0.49 14.77 4.92
N ASN A 14 1.53 14.37 4.19
CA ASN A 14 1.43 13.87 2.82
C ASN A 14 1.32 12.34 2.77
N ILE A 15 1.20 11.67 3.92
CA ILE A 15 1.14 10.21 4.02
C ILE A 15 -0.26 9.78 4.46
N LYS A 16 -0.95 9.05 3.59
CA LYS A 16 -2.23 8.38 3.90
C LYS A 16 -2.01 6.88 4.00
N ILE A 17 -2.59 6.25 5.03
CA ILE A 17 -2.37 4.83 5.34
C ILE A 17 -3.73 4.14 5.44
N ILE A 18 -3.84 2.98 4.79
CA ILE A 18 -4.91 2.01 4.99
C ILE A 18 -4.29 0.64 5.26
N VAL A 19 -4.92 -0.15 6.12
CA VAL A 19 -4.36 -1.44 6.58
C VAL A 19 -5.34 -2.57 6.28
N TYR A 20 -4.85 -3.68 5.73
CA TYR A 20 -5.62 -4.90 5.59
C TYR A 20 -5.37 -5.86 6.76
N THR A 21 -6.41 -6.47 7.30
CA THR A 21 -6.30 -7.58 8.26
C THR A 21 -7.32 -8.69 7.98
N ASP A 22 -6.87 -9.93 8.13
CA ASP A 22 -7.75 -11.11 8.26
C ASP A 22 -8.10 -11.41 9.72
N LYS A 23 -7.31 -10.87 10.64
CA LYS A 23 -7.40 -11.17 12.07
C LYS A 23 -7.99 -9.97 12.78
N TRP A 24 -9.29 -10.05 13.04
CA TRP A 24 -10.00 -9.06 13.84
C TRP A 24 -9.95 -9.50 15.31
N LYS A 25 -9.29 -8.71 16.17
CA LYS A 25 -9.40 -8.94 17.62
C LYS A 25 -10.60 -8.19 18.18
N LYS A 26 -11.30 -8.83 19.12
CA LYS A 26 -12.36 -8.17 19.91
C LYS A 26 -11.71 -7.06 20.74
N ASN A 27 -12.33 -5.88 20.78
CA ASN A 27 -11.89 -4.69 21.54
C ASN A 27 -10.56 -4.06 21.09
N GLU A 28 -10.08 -4.33 19.87
CA GLU A 28 -8.89 -3.67 19.35
C GLU A 28 -9.23 -2.33 18.69
N THR A 29 -8.52 -1.28 19.09
CA THR A 29 -8.51 0.01 18.40
C THR A 29 -7.39 0.02 17.38
N TYR A 30 -7.73 0.21 16.11
CA TYR A 30 -6.75 0.28 15.03
C TYR A 30 -6.28 1.72 14.84
N SER A 31 -4.96 1.94 14.79
CA SER A 31 -4.36 3.28 14.63
C SER A 31 -4.59 3.88 13.24
N TYR A 32 -5.00 3.07 12.26
CA TYR A 32 -5.26 3.48 10.89
C TYR A 32 -6.58 2.87 10.40
N PRO A 33 -7.22 3.47 9.38
CA PRO A 33 -8.35 2.86 8.70
C PRO A 33 -8.01 1.44 8.27
N THR A 34 -8.69 0.47 8.89
CA THR A 34 -8.39 -0.95 8.74
C THR A 34 -9.57 -1.64 8.09
N PHE A 35 -9.30 -2.44 7.06
CA PHE A 35 -10.28 -3.17 6.29
C PHE A 35 -9.88 -4.65 6.18
N GLY A 36 -10.75 -5.47 5.61
CA GLY A 36 -10.61 -6.91 5.59
C GLY A 36 -11.79 -7.57 4.88
N ILE A 37 -11.83 -8.89 4.87
CA ILE A 37 -12.84 -9.69 4.15
C ILE A 37 -14.28 -9.29 4.52
N LYS A 38 -14.54 -8.91 5.78
CA LYS A 38 -15.87 -8.46 6.23
C LYS A 38 -16.41 -7.22 5.51
N HIS A 39 -15.56 -6.49 4.80
CA HIS A 39 -15.92 -5.30 4.02
C HIS A 39 -16.03 -5.58 2.52
N LEU A 40 -16.37 -6.83 2.20
CA LEU A 40 -16.72 -7.27 0.85
C LEU A 40 -18.19 -7.63 0.79
N ASN A 41 -18.84 -7.30 -0.32
CA ASN A 41 -20.10 -7.96 -0.67
C ASN A 41 -19.83 -9.32 -1.32
N TRP A 42 -20.89 -10.08 -1.55
CA TRP A 42 -20.86 -11.40 -2.19
C TRP A 42 -20.21 -11.41 -3.59
N ASN A 43 -20.15 -10.25 -4.26
CA ASN A 43 -19.47 -10.02 -5.54
C ASN A 43 -18.02 -9.54 -5.40
N ILE A 44 -17.43 -9.66 -4.20
CA ILE A 44 -16.06 -9.23 -3.89
C ILE A 44 -15.87 -7.73 -4.20
N GLN A 45 -16.94 -6.92 -4.17
CA GLN A 45 -16.82 -5.46 -4.27
C GLN A 45 -16.51 -4.90 -2.90
N ILE A 46 -15.60 -3.92 -2.88
CA ILE A 46 -15.21 -3.22 -1.67
C ILE A 46 -16.38 -2.33 -1.25
N THR A 47 -16.96 -2.62 -0.09
CA THR A 47 -18.09 -1.84 0.45
C THR A 47 -17.62 -0.71 1.36
N GLU A 48 -16.45 -0.85 1.99
CA GLU A 48 -15.90 0.13 2.93
C GLU A 48 -15.69 1.51 2.28
N PRO A 49 -16.42 2.56 2.69
CA PRO A 49 -16.32 3.89 2.09
C PRO A 49 -14.90 4.44 2.11
N THR A 50 -14.17 4.31 3.22
CA THR A 50 -12.81 4.84 3.33
C THR A 50 -11.85 4.20 2.31
N VAL A 51 -12.00 2.90 2.03
CA VAL A 51 -11.18 2.22 1.02
C VAL A 51 -11.59 2.65 -0.39
N ARG A 52 -12.90 2.82 -0.65
CA ARG A 52 -13.38 3.31 -1.94
C ARG A 52 -12.90 4.73 -2.24
N GLU A 53 -12.87 5.59 -1.24
CA GLU A 53 -12.32 6.95 -1.34
C GLU A 53 -10.81 6.91 -1.61
N PHE A 54 -10.05 6.12 -0.83
CA PHE A 54 -8.62 5.94 -1.03
C PHE A 54 -8.28 5.48 -2.46
N ILE A 55 -9.05 4.54 -3.01
CA ILE A 55 -8.84 4.02 -4.37
C ILE A 55 -9.11 5.10 -5.42
N LYS A 56 -10.10 5.96 -5.22
CA LYS A 56 -10.48 7.00 -6.19
C LYS A 56 -9.57 8.22 -6.15
N GLU A 57 -8.99 8.52 -4.98
CA GLU A 57 -8.10 9.65 -4.76
C GLU A 57 -6.88 9.58 -5.69
N LYS A 58 -6.54 10.72 -6.31
CA LYS A 58 -5.33 10.86 -7.12
C LYS A 58 -4.18 11.33 -6.23
N PHE A 59 -3.05 10.65 -6.32
CA PHE A 59 -1.83 10.97 -5.60
C PHE A 59 -0.61 10.40 -6.34
N ASP A 60 0.58 10.87 -5.98
CA ASP A 60 1.80 10.60 -6.76
C ASP A 60 2.27 9.14 -6.63
N LEU A 61 2.21 8.57 -5.43
CA LEU A 61 2.83 7.30 -5.10
C LEU A 61 1.95 6.41 -4.20
N LEU A 62 1.64 5.20 -4.67
CA LEU A 62 1.13 4.11 -3.85
C LEU A 62 2.25 3.14 -3.49
N ILE A 63 2.41 2.85 -2.20
CA ILE A 63 3.27 1.77 -1.71
C ILE A 63 2.36 0.59 -1.30
N SER A 64 2.33 -0.44 -2.14
CA SER A 64 1.67 -1.73 -1.89
C SER A 64 2.57 -2.59 -1.00
N TYR A 65 2.59 -2.30 0.30
CA TYR A 65 3.47 -2.98 1.27
C TYR A 65 2.92 -4.33 1.73
N TYR A 66 2.95 -5.33 0.85
CA TYR A 66 2.59 -6.72 1.13
C TYR A 66 3.31 -7.65 0.14
N ASP A 67 3.68 -8.84 0.60
CA ASP A 67 4.38 -9.85 -0.19
C ASP A 67 3.55 -11.11 -0.47
N VAL A 68 2.39 -11.25 0.20
CA VAL A 68 1.40 -12.31 -0.03
C VAL A 68 0.23 -11.77 -0.85
N GLU A 69 -0.04 -12.43 -1.97
CA GLU A 69 -1.18 -12.07 -2.81
C GLU A 69 -2.51 -12.44 -2.15
N LYS A 70 -3.39 -11.44 -2.05
CA LYS A 70 -4.80 -11.62 -1.71
C LYS A 70 -5.63 -10.87 -2.74
N ALA A 71 -6.75 -11.46 -3.16
CA ALA A 71 -7.64 -10.86 -4.14
C ALA A 71 -8.04 -9.41 -3.78
N PHE A 72 -8.24 -9.13 -2.48
CA PHE A 72 -8.56 -7.78 -2.01
C PHE A 72 -7.40 -6.80 -2.20
N LEU A 73 -6.20 -7.16 -1.74
CA LEU A 73 -5.01 -6.33 -1.88
C LEU A 73 -4.73 -6.03 -3.36
N LYS A 74 -4.85 -7.07 -4.20
CA LYS A 74 -4.78 -6.94 -5.66
C LYS A 74 -5.82 -5.97 -6.20
N LYS A 75 -7.08 -6.06 -5.74
CA LYS A 75 -8.18 -5.19 -6.18
C LYS A 75 -7.97 -3.72 -5.79
N VAL A 76 -7.45 -3.47 -4.59
CA VAL A 76 -7.10 -2.11 -4.12
C VAL A 76 -5.97 -1.53 -4.96
N THR A 77 -4.85 -2.27 -5.09
CA THR A 77 -3.69 -1.82 -5.88
C THR A 77 -4.07 -1.59 -7.33
N ASN A 78 -4.83 -2.51 -7.95
CA ASN A 78 -5.24 -2.39 -9.34
C ASN A 78 -6.14 -1.18 -9.59
N HIS A 79 -7.18 -0.99 -8.77
CA HIS A 79 -8.14 0.09 -8.98
C HIS A 79 -7.67 1.47 -8.51
N SER A 80 -6.59 1.55 -7.72
CA SER A 80 -6.10 2.83 -7.22
C SER A 80 -5.76 3.80 -8.37
N SER A 81 -6.19 5.05 -8.22
CA SER A 81 -5.88 6.17 -9.13
C SER A 81 -4.48 6.77 -8.93
N ALA A 82 -3.60 6.10 -8.17
CA ALA A 82 -2.22 6.53 -7.98
C ALA A 82 -1.45 6.60 -9.30
N GLN A 83 -0.67 7.67 -9.48
CA GLN A 83 0.13 7.86 -10.70
C GLN A 83 1.31 6.88 -10.77
N PHE A 84 1.93 6.56 -9.64
CA PHE A 84 3.00 5.60 -9.53
C PHE A 84 2.70 4.55 -8.46
N LYS A 85 2.94 3.27 -8.75
CA LYS A 85 2.62 2.15 -7.86
C LYS A 85 3.89 1.33 -7.65
N VAL A 86 4.24 1.10 -6.39
CA VAL A 86 5.42 0.32 -5.99
C VAL A 86 5.00 -0.81 -5.09
N GLY A 87 5.58 -2.00 -5.27
CA GLY A 87 5.32 -3.16 -4.41
C GLY A 87 6.49 -4.12 -4.40
N PHE A 88 6.29 -5.29 -3.79
CA PHE A 88 7.30 -6.34 -3.73
C PHE A 88 7.39 -7.14 -5.03
N SER A 89 8.55 -7.73 -5.31
CA SER A 89 8.71 -8.59 -6.49
C SER A 89 8.05 -9.97 -6.38
N SER A 90 7.61 -10.34 -5.18
CA SER A 90 6.93 -11.61 -4.88
C SER A 90 5.45 -11.65 -5.31
N VAL A 91 4.87 -10.49 -5.67
CA VAL A 91 3.48 -10.38 -6.13
C VAL A 91 3.41 -10.12 -7.63
N ASP A 92 2.21 -10.24 -8.20
CA ASP A 92 1.92 -10.11 -9.63
C ASP A 92 2.58 -8.87 -10.25
N LYS A 93 3.45 -9.13 -11.23
CA LYS A 93 4.27 -8.14 -11.93
C LYS A 93 3.46 -7.06 -12.65
N LYS A 94 2.18 -7.31 -12.90
CA LYS A 94 1.30 -6.36 -13.60
C LYS A 94 0.68 -5.31 -12.69
N LEU A 95 0.85 -5.42 -11.36
CA LEU A 95 0.19 -4.52 -10.40
C LEU A 95 0.91 -3.21 -10.14
N ASN A 96 2.24 -3.23 -10.22
CA ASN A 96 3.09 -2.12 -9.82
C ASN A 96 3.98 -1.69 -10.98
N HIS A 97 4.25 -0.40 -11.10
CA HIS A 97 5.18 0.15 -12.08
C HIS A 97 6.64 -0.10 -11.70
N LEU A 98 6.92 -0.23 -10.40
CA LEU A 98 8.21 -0.61 -9.85
C LEU A 98 8.03 -1.73 -8.82
N MET A 99 8.93 -2.70 -8.86
CA MET A 99 8.94 -3.83 -7.94
C MET A 99 10.29 -3.91 -7.24
N ILE A 100 10.26 -4.05 -5.92
CA ILE A 100 11.43 -4.12 -5.06
C ILE A 100 11.61 -5.56 -4.57
N ASN A 101 12.78 -6.13 -4.80
CA ASN A 101 13.10 -7.51 -4.41
C ASN A 101 13.78 -7.55 -3.04
N THR A 102 12.98 -7.47 -1.98
CA THR A 102 13.44 -7.53 -0.59
C THR A 102 12.46 -8.37 0.25
N ASN A 103 12.88 -8.79 1.44
CA ASN A 103 11.97 -9.41 2.41
C ASN A 103 11.02 -8.34 3.01
N VAL A 104 9.73 -8.66 3.15
CA VAL A 104 8.69 -7.78 3.74
C VAL A 104 8.98 -7.39 5.19
N GLU A 105 9.73 -8.19 5.92
CA GLU A 105 10.13 -7.91 7.30
C GLU A 105 11.22 -6.81 7.35
N ASN A 106 11.99 -6.64 6.27
CA ASN A 106 13.09 -5.69 6.19
C ASN A 106 12.68 -4.36 5.54
N HIS A 107 11.85 -3.61 6.25
CA HIS A 107 11.31 -2.33 5.76
C HIS A 107 12.37 -1.25 5.53
N THR A 108 13.50 -1.28 6.25
CA THR A 108 14.59 -0.31 6.05
C THR A 108 15.23 -0.50 4.68
N VAL A 109 15.56 -1.75 4.30
CA VAL A 109 16.11 -2.04 2.97
C VAL A 109 15.08 -1.72 1.87
N PHE A 110 13.81 -2.03 2.09
CA PHE A 110 12.75 -1.66 1.14
C PHE A 110 12.70 -0.14 0.90
N VAL A 111 12.75 0.68 1.95
CA VAL A 111 12.71 2.14 1.81
C VAL A 111 13.97 2.69 1.14
N GLN A 112 15.15 2.15 1.47
CA GLN A 112 16.39 2.52 0.81
C GLN A 112 16.32 2.29 -0.71
N GLU A 113 15.85 1.10 -1.12
CA GLU A 113 15.66 0.76 -2.53
C GLU A 113 14.58 1.63 -3.19
N LEU A 114 13.46 1.86 -2.52
CA LEU A 114 12.39 2.74 -3.00
C LEU A 114 12.94 4.12 -3.37
N PHE A 115 13.62 4.80 -2.44
CA PHE A 115 14.13 6.15 -2.69
C PHE A 115 15.27 6.16 -3.71
N ARG A 116 16.11 5.11 -3.77
CA ARG A 116 17.11 4.95 -4.83
C ARG A 116 16.46 4.91 -6.21
N TYR A 117 15.42 4.08 -6.38
CA TYR A 117 14.72 3.96 -7.66
C TYR A 117 13.90 5.20 -8.01
N LEU A 118 13.23 5.85 -7.05
CA LEU A 118 12.48 7.08 -7.33
C LEU A 118 13.39 8.19 -7.87
N LYS A 119 14.63 8.33 -7.35
CA LYS A 119 15.64 9.26 -7.87
C LYS A 119 16.05 8.92 -9.30
N ILE A 120 16.37 7.65 -9.59
CA ILE A 120 16.74 7.19 -10.94
C ILE A 120 15.63 7.48 -11.95
N LEU A 121 14.38 7.29 -11.54
CA LEU A 121 13.18 7.52 -12.35
C LEU A 121 12.74 8.99 -12.41
N LYS A 122 13.47 9.91 -11.74
CA LYS A 122 13.13 11.35 -11.62
C LYS A 122 11.70 11.59 -11.11
N LYS A 123 11.29 10.79 -10.12
CA LYS A 123 9.98 10.91 -9.44
C LYS A 123 10.07 11.74 -8.15
N ILE A 124 11.30 11.98 -7.67
CA ILE A 124 11.70 12.88 -6.57
C ILE A 124 13.05 13.50 -6.89
#